data_AF-A0A0P7W5Q3-F1
#
_entry.id   AF-A0A0P7W5Q3-F1
#
_cell.length_a   1.000
_cell.length_b   1.000
_cell.length_c   1.000
_cell.angle_alpha   90.00
_cell.angle_beta   90.00
_cell.angle_gamma   90.00
#
_symmetry.space_group_name_H-M   'P 1'
#
loop_
_entity.id
_entity.type
_entity.pdbx_description
1 polymer ?
#
loop_
_entity_poly.entity_id
_entity_poly.type
_entity_poly.pdbx_seq_one_letter_code
_entity_poly.pdbx_strand_id
1 'polypeptide(L)' 'MQSLRYVPRMRPRSHQWLDQVFACRAAQTGGVIRRQVIDVEAEVGLLALKAEVQRRGFRRKHPA' A
#
# COMPACT_ATOMS: atom_id res chain seq x y z
N MET A 1 -25.78 -7.47 0.53
CA MET A 1 -24.54 -6.74 0.19
C MET A 1 -23.72 -6.61 1.47
N GLN A 2 -22.74 -7.48 1.67
CA GLN A 2 -22.01 -7.60 2.94
C GLN A 2 -21.25 -6.32 3.25
N SER A 3 -21.56 -5.74 4.40
CA SER A 3 -20.76 -4.74 5.08
C SER A 3 -19.39 -5.33 5.38
N LEU A 4 -18.35 -4.80 4.74
CA LEU A 4 -16.96 -5.01 5.16
C LEU A 4 -16.82 -4.37 6.54
N ARG A 5 -16.99 -5.18 7.58
CA ARG A 5 -16.70 -4.81 8.97
C ARG A 5 -15.21 -4.50 9.05
N TYR A 6 -14.91 -3.21 9.13
CA TYR A 6 -13.59 -2.72 9.52
C TYR A 6 -13.29 -3.21 10.94
N VAL A 7 -12.49 -4.27 11.03
CA VAL A 7 -11.88 -4.70 12.29
C VAL A 7 -10.59 -3.89 12.46
N PRO A 8 -10.49 -2.96 13.42
CA PRO A 8 -9.26 -2.23 13.65
C PRO A 8 -8.25 -3.24 14.19
N ARG A 9 -7.38 -3.74 13.30
CA ARG A 9 -6.26 -4.57 13.71
C ARG A 9 -5.24 -3.67 14.37
N MET A 10 -5.28 -3.61 15.70
CA MET A 10 -4.17 -3.10 16.50
C MET A 10 -2.89 -3.87 16.14
N ARG A 11 -2.05 -3.33 15.24
CA ARG A 11 -0.60 -3.58 15.19
C ARG A 11 0.15 -2.41 14.55
N PRO A 12 1.18 -1.84 15.19
CA PRO A 12 2.15 -1.00 14.51
C PRO A 12 3.10 -1.91 13.72
N ARG A 13 2.72 -2.29 12.51
CA ARG A 13 3.61 -3.03 11.58
C ARG A 13 3.69 -2.37 10.22
N SER A 14 3.62 -1.04 10.20
CA SER A 14 3.75 -0.20 9.00
C SER A 14 4.91 -0.62 8.11
N HIS A 15 6.08 -0.95 8.69
CA HIS A 15 7.22 -1.49 7.93
C HIS A 15 6.94 -2.84 7.26
N GLN A 16 6.32 -3.79 7.98
CA GLN A 16 6.11 -5.14 7.48
C GLN A 16 5.13 -5.18 6.30
N TRP A 17 4.12 -4.30 6.30
CA TRP A 17 3.19 -4.17 5.18
C TRP A 17 3.87 -3.57 3.95
N LEU A 18 4.66 -2.50 4.12
CA LEU A 18 5.42 -1.91 3.01
C LEU A 18 6.40 -2.91 2.42
N ASP A 19 7.14 -3.64 3.26
CA ASP A 19 8.10 -4.64 2.81
C ASP A 19 7.41 -5.74 1.99
N GLN A 20 6.24 -6.23 2.41
CA GLN A 20 5.47 -7.20 1.63
C GLN A 20 5.00 -6.64 0.29
N VAL A 21 4.51 -5.40 0.26
CA VAL A 21 4.05 -4.75 -0.98
C VAL A 21 5.21 -4.58 -1.96
N PHE A 22 6.37 -4.13 -1.50
CA PHE A 22 7.53 -3.92 -2.36
C PHE A 22 8.31 -5.20 -2.68
N ALA A 23 8.18 -6.26 -1.88
CA ALA A 23 8.76 -7.56 -2.17
C ALA A 23 7.95 -8.37 -3.20
N CYS A 24 6.71 -7.98 -3.53
CA CYS A 24 5.92 -8.75 -4.47
C CYS A 24 6.45 -8.61 -5.92
N ARG A 25 6.22 -9.65 -6.75
CA ARG A 25 6.70 -9.68 -8.14
C ARG A 25 6.22 -8.48 -8.96
N ALA A 26 4.97 -8.05 -8.76
CA ALA A 26 4.43 -6.90 -9.48
C ALA A 26 5.23 -5.62 -9.18
N ALA A 27 5.65 -5.37 -7.94
CA ALA A 27 6.53 -4.25 -7.63
C ALA A 27 7.88 -4.39 -8.33
N GLN A 28 8.47 -5.59 -8.30
CA GLN A 28 9.79 -5.85 -8.89
C GLN A 28 9.80 -5.73 -10.43
N THR A 29 8.71 -6.09 -11.11
CA THR A 29 8.64 -6.08 -12.58
C THR A 29 7.93 -4.85 -13.15
N GLY A 30 7.64 -3.83 -12.33
CA GLY A 30 6.93 -2.62 -12.77
C GLY A 30 5.43 -2.81 -13.08
N GLY A 31 4.83 -3.86 -12.53
CA GLY A 31 3.38 -4.10 -12.57
C GLY A 31 2.57 -3.18 -11.65
N VAL A 32 1.24 -3.30 -11.75
CA VAL A 32 0.29 -2.47 -10.97
C VAL A 32 -0.24 -3.25 -9.79
N ILE A 33 -0.15 -2.68 -8.58
CA ILE A 33 -0.74 -3.21 -7.36
C ILE A 33 -1.98 -2.40 -7.02
N ARG A 34 -3.15 -3.05 -6.95
CA ARG A 34 -4.42 -2.40 -6.58
C ARG A 34 -4.75 -2.68 -5.11
N ARG A 35 -5.06 -1.63 -4.36
CA ARG A 35 -5.51 -1.68 -2.96
C ARG A 35 -6.57 -0.60 -2.71
N GLN A 36 -7.50 -0.88 -1.80
CA GLN A 36 -8.46 0.13 -1.35
C GLN A 36 -7.74 1.16 -0.50
N VAL A 37 -8.10 2.44 -0.67
CA VAL A 37 -7.47 3.55 0.06
C VAL A 37 -7.67 3.38 1.57
N ILE A 38 -8.86 2.96 2.00
CA ILE A 38 -9.16 2.72 3.42
C ILE A 38 -8.27 1.64 4.06
N ASP A 39 -7.94 0.59 3.32
CA ASP A 39 -7.04 -0.45 3.81
C ASP A 39 -5.61 0.07 3.91
N VAL A 40 -5.17 0.87 2.94
CA VAL A 40 -3.82 1.49 2.97
C VAL A 40 -3.70 2.46 4.14
N GLU A 41 -4.73 3.28 4.37
CA GLU A 41 -4.77 4.21 5.49
C GLU A 41 -4.72 3.48 6.84
N ALA A 42 -5.43 2.37 6.96
CA ALA A 42 -5.43 1.55 8.17
C ALA A 42 -4.11 0.80 8.43
N GLU A 43 -3.42 0.35 7.38
CA GLU A 43 -2.20 -0.48 7.51
C GLU A 43 -0.92 0.34 7.70
N VAL A 44 -0.76 1.44 6.94
CA VAL A 44 0.47 2.23 6.93
C VAL A 44 0.24 3.74 6.87
N GLY A 45 -0.94 4.18 6.44
CA GLY A 45 -1.22 5.59 6.18
C GLY A 45 -0.80 5.98 4.77
N LEU A 46 -1.66 6.77 4.11
CA LEU A 46 -1.44 7.17 2.72
C LEU A 46 -0.15 8.00 2.52
N LEU A 47 0.22 8.82 3.50
CA LEU A 47 1.44 9.64 3.46
C LEU A 47 2.70 8.79 3.54
N ALA A 48 2.74 7.78 4.42
CA ALA A 48 3.86 6.87 4.54
C ALA A 48 4.07 6.07 3.25
N LEU A 49 2.99 5.57 2.63
CA LEU A 49 3.08 4.89 1.34
C LEU A 49 3.62 5.83 0.26
N LYS A 50 3.12 7.08 0.18
CA LYS A 50 3.62 8.06 -0.81
C LYS A 50 5.10 8.39 -0.62
N ALA A 51 5.54 8.57 0.62
CA ALA A 51 6.94 8.81 0.93
C ALA A 51 7.81 7.62 0.50
N GLU A 52 7.36 6.39 0.77
CA GLU A 52 8.10 5.19 0.43
C GLU A 52 8.16 4.93 -1.08
N VAL A 53 7.08 5.20 -1.81
CA VAL A 53 7.02 5.16 -3.29
C VAL A 53 8.06 6.13 -3.88
N GLN A 54 8.14 7.35 -3.36
CA GLN A 54 9.12 8.34 -3.79
C GLN A 54 10.56 7.91 -3.44
N ARG A 55 10.78 7.46 -2.20
CA ARG A 55 12.09 7.00 -1.70
C ARG A 55 12.66 5.85 -2.56
N ARG A 56 11.80 4.94 -3.02
CA ARG A 56 12.19 3.78 -3.84
C ARG A 56 12.12 4.04 -5.36
N GLY A 57 11.78 5.26 -5.79
CA GLY A 57 11.77 5.63 -7.21
C GLY A 57 10.62 5.03 -8.04
N PHE A 58 9.54 4.59 -7.40
CA PHE A 58 8.37 4.06 -8.12
C PHE A 58 7.60 5.20 -8.80
N ARG A 59 7.33 5.06 -10.10
CA ARG A 59 6.53 6.02 -10.84
C ARG A 59 5.05 5.67 -10.73
N ARG A 60 4.25 6.59 -10.15
CA ARG A 60 2.79 6.51 -10.26
C ARG A 60 2.42 6.66 -11.74
N LYS A 61 1.76 5.66 -12.33
CA LYS A 61 1.11 5.84 -13.63
C LYS A 61 0.01 6.88 -13.44
N HIS A 62 0.23 8.09 -13.94
CA HIS A 62 -0.82 9.08 -14.09
C HIS A 62 -1.69 8.66 -15.28
N PRO A 63 -3.03 8.64 -15.19
CA PRO A 63 -3.82 8.77 -16.40
C PRO A 63 -3.55 10.18 -16.96
N ALA A 64 -3.24 10.24 -18.25
CA ALA A 64 -3.40 11.45 -19.05
C ALA A 64 -4.88 11.79 -19.17
#